data_AF-A0A1G3VHR5-F1
#
_entry.id   AF-A0A1G3VHR5-F1
#
_cell.length_a   1.000
_cell.length_b   1.000
_cell.length_c   1.000
_cell.angle_alpha   90.00
_cell.angle_beta   90.00
_cell.angle_gamma   90.00
#
_symmetry.space_group_name_H-M   'P 1'
#
loop_
_entity.id
_entity.type
_entity.pdbx_description
1 polymer ?
#
loop_
_entity_poly.entity_id
_entity_poly.type
_entity_poly.pdbx_seq_one_letter_code
_entity_poly.pdbx_strand_id
1 'polypeptide(L)' 'MDEALIRQLKNRVEEELRQRELALLEFWLEAFQTIMAKRHKELAGLQSDLKAFVARMETRLRTLKGSQK' A
#
# COMPACT_ATOMS: atom_id res chain seq x y z
N MET A 1 -15.89 -24.52 -21.18
CA MET A 1 -15.17 -23.23 -21.27
C MET A 1 -13.91 -23.46 -22.08
N ASP A 2 -13.57 -22.55 -22.98
CA ASP A 2 -12.35 -22.61 -23.78
C ASP A 2 -11.11 -22.45 -22.88
N GLU A 3 -10.18 -23.39 -22.96
CA GLU A 3 -8.95 -23.42 -22.15
C GLU A 3 -8.04 -22.22 -22.44
N ALA A 4 -8.05 -21.73 -23.68
CA ALA A 4 -7.32 -20.52 -24.06
C ALA A 4 -7.89 -19.28 -23.36
N LEU A 5 -9.22 -19.18 -23.28
CA LEU A 5 -9.91 -18.09 -22.57
C LEU A 5 -9.62 -18.14 -21.07
N ILE A 6 -9.62 -19.32 -20.45
CA ILE A 6 -9.28 -19.48 -19.02
C ILE A 6 -7.85 -19.02 -18.75
N ARG A 7 -6.89 -19.38 -19.62
CA ARG A 7 -5.49 -18.99 -19.47
C ARG A 7 -5.29 -17.48 -19.60
N GLN A 8 -5.95 -16.85 -20.57
CA GLN A 8 -5.91 -15.39 -20.73
C GLN A 8 -6.48 -14.67 -19.51
N LEU A 9 -7.59 -15.15 -18.96
CA LEU A 9 -8.19 -14.57 -17.75
C LEU A 9 -7.26 -14.71 -16.54
N LYS A 10 -6.63 -15.87 -16.34
CA LYS A 10 -5.66 -16.08 -15.25
C LYS A 10 -4.49 -15.10 -15.36
N ASN A 11 -3.87 -14.99 -16.53
CA ASN A 11 -2.75 -14.09 -16.74
C ASN A 11 -3.13 -12.63 -16.46
N ARG A 12 -4.33 -12.20 -16.88
CA ARG A 12 -4.82 -10.85 -16.62
C ARG A 12 -5.02 -10.60 -15.12
N VAL A 13 -5.61 -11.55 -14.40
CA VAL A 13 -5.80 -11.43 -12.94
C VAL A 13 -4.45 -11.35 -12.22
N GLU A 14 -3.49 -12.19 -12.59
CA GLU A 14 -2.14 -12.16 -12.03
C GLU A 14 -1.44 -10.82 -12.28
N GLU A 15 -1.58 -10.26 -13.48
CA GLU A 15 -1.03 -8.95 -13.82
C GLU A 15 -1.69 -7.83 -13.01
N GLU A 16 -3.03 -7.82 -12.92
CA GLU A 16 -3.75 -6.82 -12.12
C GLU A 16 -3.39 -6.90 -10.63
N LEU A 17 -3.18 -8.12 -10.09
CA LEU A 17 -2.72 -8.31 -8.72
C LEU A 17 -1.30 -7.75 -8.51
N ARG A 18 -0.39 -8.05 -9.44
CA ARG A 18 0.99 -7.54 -9.41
C ARG A 18 1.04 -6.03 -9.48
N GLN A 19 0.26 -5.42 -10.37
CA GLN A 19 0.18 -3.95 -10.50
C GLN A 19 -0.39 -3.30 -9.24
N ARG A 20 -1.41 -3.90 -8.62
CA ARG A 20 -1.96 -3.42 -7.34
C ARG A 20 -0.95 -3.50 -6.20
N GLU A 21 -0.19 -4.59 -6.13
CA GLU A 21 0.86 -4.75 -5.13
C GLU A 21 1.97 -3.70 -5.31
N LEU A 22 2.46 -3.52 -6.55
CA LEU A 22 3.45 -2.49 -6.87
C LEU A 22 2.98 -1.10 -6.45
N ALA A 23 1.80 -0.68 -6.90
CA ALA A 23 1.25 0.64 -6.57
C ALA A 23 1.06 0.83 -5.05
N LEU A 24 0.70 -0.24 -4.32
CA LEU A 24 0.58 -0.18 -2.86
C LEU A 24 1.95 0.02 -2.19
N LEU A 25 2.97 -0.72 -2.63
CA LEU A 25 4.33 -0.61 -2.08
C LEU A 25 4.96 0.75 -2.39
N GLU A 26 4.85 1.22 -3.62
CA GLU A 26 5.36 2.53 -4.06
C GLU A 26 4.76 3.66 -3.22
N PHE A 27 3.43 3.67 -3.06
CA PHE A 27 2.73 4.66 -2.25
C PHE A 27 3.25 4.72 -0.81
N TRP A 28 3.43 3.57 -0.15
CA TRP A 28 3.89 3.54 1.23
C TRP A 28 5.37 3.87 1.35
N LEU A 29 6.18 3.46 0.38
CA LEU A 29 7.60 3.80 0.32
C LEU A 29 7.79 5.31 0.18
N GLU A 30 7.08 5.96 -0.74
CA GLU A 30 7.14 7.42 -0.95
C GLU A 30 6.74 8.18 0.33
N ALA A 31 5.65 7.76 0.97
CA ALA A 31 5.20 8.36 2.23
C ALA A 31 6.24 8.20 3.36
N PHE A 32 6.96 7.08 3.41
CA PHE A 32 8.03 6.86 4.38
C PHE A 32 9.28 7.67 4.04
N GLN A 33 9.68 7.72 2.78
CA GLN A 33 10.79 8.55 2.29
C GLN A 33 10.56 10.04 2.59
N THR A 34 9.31 10.51 2.49
CA THR A 34 8.93 11.87 2.88
C THR A 34 9.20 12.17 4.35
N ILE A 35 8.95 11.21 5.25
CA ILE A 35 9.25 11.35 6.69
C ILE A 35 10.76 11.41 6.90
N MET A 36 11.51 10.51 6.25
CA MET A 36 12.96 10.49 6.31
C MET A 36 13.59 11.80 5.80
N ALA A 37 13.02 12.41 4.76
CA ALA A 37 13.51 13.64 4.17
C ALA A 37 13.34 14.88 5.07
N LYS A 38 12.43 14.85 6.07
CA LYS A 38 12.15 16.00 6.95
C LYS A 38 13.29 16.34 7.92
N ARG A 39 14.30 15.48 8.07
CA ARG A 39 15.50 15.71 8.92
C ARG A 39 15.12 16.26 10.30
N HIS A 40 14.28 15.53 11.03
CA HIS A 40 13.78 15.93 12.35
C HIS A 40 14.93 16.31 13.29
N LYS A 41 14.83 17.51 13.90
CA LYS A 41 15.80 18.00 14.88
C LYS A 41 15.61 17.36 16.26
N GLU A 42 14.39 16.90 16.55
CA GLU A 42 13.99 16.33 17.82
C GLU A 42 13.29 15.00 17.62
N LEU A 43 13.54 14.06 18.54
CA LEU A 43 12.94 12.72 18.51
C LEU A 43 11.40 12.79 18.57
N ALA A 44 10.83 13.74 19.30
CA ALA A 44 9.39 13.92 19.41
C ALA A 44 8.72 14.21 18.05
N GLY A 45 9.37 15.00 17.19
CA GLY A 45 8.89 15.28 15.84
C GLY A 45 8.85 14.04 14.96
N LEU A 46 9.90 13.21 15.01
CA LEU A 46 9.95 11.93 14.31
C LEU A 46 8.87 10.97 14.81
N GLN A 47 8.70 10.86 16.14
CA GLN A 47 7.68 10.01 16.75
C GLN A 47 6.26 10.42 16.33
N SER A 48 5.98 11.74 16.25
CA SER A 48 4.69 12.26 15.77
C SER A 48 4.41 11.82 14.33
N ASP A 49 5.39 12.01 13.43
CA ASP A 49 5.25 11.65 12.02
C ASP A 49 5.11 10.14 11.79
N LEU A 50 5.83 9.32 12.56
CA LEU A 50 5.68 7.86 12.53
C LEU A 50 4.30 7.42 13.02
N LYS A 51 3.79 8.02 14.11
CA LYS A 51 2.42 7.72 14.59
C LYS A 51 1.37 8.09 13.53
N ALA A 52 1.52 9.24 12.88
CA ALA A 52 0.64 9.64 11.79
C ALA A 52 0.71 8.67 10.60
N PHE A 53 1.90 8.22 10.23
CA PHE A 53 2.10 7.20 9.18
C PHE A 53 1.40 5.88 9.50
N VAL A 54 1.62 5.34 10.70
CA VAL A 54 0.98 4.11 11.17
C VAL A 54 -0.54 4.24 11.18
N ALA A 55 -1.08 5.34 11.73
CA ALA A 55 -2.53 5.57 11.75
C ALA A 55 -3.16 5.58 10.34
N ARG A 56 -2.45 6.13 9.34
CA ARG A 56 -2.90 6.07 7.93
C ARG A 56 -2.91 4.63 7.40
N MET A 57 -1.87 3.85 7.69
CA MET A 57 -1.81 2.43 7.29
C MET A 57 -2.96 1.64 7.93
N GLU A 58 -3.17 1.81 9.23
CA GLU A 58 -4.25 1.15 9.97
C GLU A 58 -5.64 1.53 9.45
N THR A 59 -5.85 2.81 9.13
CA THR A 59 -7.09 3.29 8.50
C THR A 59 -7.33 2.58 7.17
N ARG A 60 -6.31 2.55 6.30
CA ARG A 60 -6.43 1.89 4.99
C ARG A 60 -6.67 0.38 5.14
N LEU A 61 -5.98 -0.29 6.07
CA LEU A 61 -6.22 -1.70 6.38
C LEU A 61 -7.64 -1.95 6.88
N ARG A 62 -8.16 -1.09 7.76
CA ARG A 62 -9.53 -1.18 8.28
C ARG A 62 -10.55 -1.00 7.17
N THR A 63 -10.35 -0.03 6.28
CA THR A 63 -11.21 0.17 5.10
C THR A 63 -11.19 -1.06 4.22
N LEU A 64 -10.02 -1.58 3.84
CA LEU A 64 -9.91 -2.75 2.96
C LEU A 64 -10.52 -4.01 3.58
N LYS A 65 -10.32 -4.25 4.88
CA LYS A 65 -10.94 -5.36 5.61
C LYS A 65 -12.45 -5.17 5.79
N GLY A 66 -12.90 -3.93 5.98
CA GLY A 66 -14.31 -3.57 6.17
C GLY A 66 -15.12 -3.59 4.86
N SER A 67 -14.48 -3.30 3.73
CA SER A 67 -15.06 -3.39 2.38
C SER A 67 -15.22 -4.83 1.87
N GLN A 68 -14.78 -5.84 2.62
CA GLN A 68 -15.02 -7.26 2.33
C GLN A 68 -16.30 -7.83 2.97
N LYS A 69 -17.14 -7.00 3.57
CA LYS A 69 -18.46 -7.40 4.10
C LYS A 69 -19.60 -6.94 3.19
#